data_AF-A0A2P6G2U1-F1
#
_entry.id   AF-A0A2P6G2U1-F1
#
_cell.length_a   1.000
_cell.length_b   1.000
_cell.length_c   1.000
_cell.angle_alpha   90.00
_cell.angle_beta   90.00
_cell.angle_gamma   90.00
#
_symmetry.space_group_name_H-M   'P 1'
#
loop_
_entity.id
_entity.type
_entity.pdbx_description
1 polymer ?
#
loop_
_entity_poly.entity_id
_entity_poly.type
_entity_poly.pdbx_seq_one_letter_code
_entity_poly.pdbx_strand_id
1 'polypeptide(L)'
;MPTSIRAIEILGIGGVAFWIVTIIRGLLEGAGNHFTTLVVGLMLGGAHAVVALGARYQSVAYVYAIGFIFVGDLVLAIFVDVRALTLVAFTIVLATLAASNSARRWLRGPSHST
;
A
#
# COMPACT_ATOMS: atom_id res chain seq x y z
N MET A 1 -4.81 19.53 -2.63
CA MET A 1 -4.74 18.06 -2.81
C MET A 1 -6.16 17.50 -2.85
N PRO A 2 -6.55 16.72 -3.87
CA PRO A 2 -7.88 16.11 -3.94
C PRO A 2 -8.14 15.14 -2.79
N THR A 3 -9.41 14.97 -2.42
CA THR A 3 -9.83 14.05 -1.34
C THR A 3 -9.38 12.61 -1.58
N SER A 4 -9.44 12.12 -2.82
CA SER A 4 -8.96 10.77 -3.17
C SER A 4 -7.46 10.59 -2.92
N ILE A 5 -6.65 11.59 -3.24
CA ILE A 5 -5.20 11.53 -2.99
C ILE A 5 -4.93 11.59 -1.48
N ARG A 6 -5.66 12.44 -0.75
CA ARG A 6 -5.52 12.50 0.72
C ARG A 6 -5.92 11.18 1.38
N ALA A 7 -6.97 10.53 0.87
CA ALA A 7 -7.35 9.20 1.31
C ALA A 7 -6.25 8.17 1.02
N ILE A 8 -5.66 8.16 -0.19
CA ILE A 8 -4.53 7.27 -0.54
C ILE A 8 -3.34 7.51 0.41
N GLU A 9 -3.01 8.77 0.71
CA GLU A 9 -1.93 9.10 1.63
C GLU A 9 -2.18 8.53 3.04
N ILE A 10 -3.37 8.78 3.60
CA ILE A 10 -3.76 8.30 4.93
C ILE A 10 -3.78 6.78 4.98
N LEU A 11 -4.36 6.13 3.97
CA LEU A 11 -4.43 4.67 3.88
C LEU A 11 -3.04 4.05 3.69
N GLY A 12 -2.15 4.70 2.94
CA GLY A 12 -0.73 4.33 2.85
C GLY A 12 -0.05 4.37 4.22
N ILE A 13 -0.20 5.46 4.98
CA ILE A 13 0.32 5.55 6.35
C ILE A 13 -0.27 4.45 7.26
N GLY A 14 -1.57 4.18 7.11
CA GLY A 14 -2.24 3.09 7.82
C GLY A 14 -1.63 1.72 7.52
N GLY A 15 -1.30 1.45 6.25
CA GLY A 15 -0.62 0.22 5.83
C GLY A 15 0.79 0.09 6.41
N VAL A 16 1.55 1.19 6.50
CA VAL A 16 2.86 1.21 7.20
C VAL A 16 2.67 0.82 8.67
N ALA A 17 1.73 1.45 9.37
CA ALA A 17 1.47 1.18 10.77
C ALA A 17 1.02 -0.27 11.00
N PHE A 18 0.17 -0.81 10.14
CA PHE A 18 -0.25 -2.21 10.17
C PHE A 18 0.95 -3.16 10.10
N TRP A 19 1.85 -2.98 9.14
CA TRP A 19 3.02 -3.85 9.01
C TRP A 19 4.00 -3.74 10.17
N ILE A 20 4.20 -2.54 10.72
CA ILE A 20 5.01 -2.36 11.94
C ILE A 20 4.42 -3.19 13.08
N VAL A 21 3.11 -3.11 13.32
CA VAL A 21 2.44 -3.87 14.39
C VAL A 21 2.55 -5.38 14.14
N THR A 22 2.35 -5.82 12.91
CA THR A 22 2.46 -7.24 12.52
C THR A 22 3.87 -7.77 12.75
N ILE A 23 4.92 -7.02 12.38
CA ILE A 23 6.31 -7.39 12.62
C ILE A 23 6.56 -7.51 14.14
N ILE A 24 6.18 -6.49 14.92
CA ILE A 24 6.41 -6.48 16.37
C ILE A 24 5.71 -7.67 17.04
N ARG A 25 4.44 -7.93 16.71
CA ARG A 25 3.70 -9.08 17.24
C ARG A 25 4.37 -10.40 16.86
N GLY A 26 4.74 -10.55 15.58
CA GLY A 26 5.46 -11.72 15.09
C GLY A 26 6.68 -12.01 15.96
N LEU A 27 7.54 -11.00 16.16
CA LEU A 27 8.76 -11.12 16.98
C LEU A 27 8.48 -11.48 18.45
N LEU A 28 7.45 -10.88 19.07
CA LEU A 28 7.10 -11.13 20.47
C LEU A 28 6.48 -12.52 20.70
N GLU A 29 5.69 -13.00 19.75
CA GLU A 29 4.93 -14.26 19.87
C GLU A 29 5.75 -15.52 19.56
N GLY A 30 7.03 -15.37 19.22
CA GLY A 30 7.90 -16.52 19.00
C GLY A 30 7.59 -17.33 17.72
N ALA A 31 6.88 -16.74 16.73
CA ALA A 31 6.57 -17.37 15.44
C ALA A 31 7.78 -18.06 14.78
N GLY A 32 7.66 -19.35 14.43
CA GLY A 32 8.76 -20.12 13.82
C GLY A 32 9.33 -19.55 12.50
N ASN A 33 8.70 -18.53 11.91
CA ASN A 33 9.08 -17.88 10.66
C ASN A 33 9.37 -16.36 10.78
N HIS A 34 9.76 -15.87 11.97
CA HIS A 34 10.06 -14.44 12.26
C HIS A 34 10.80 -13.68 11.15
N PHE A 35 11.84 -14.30 10.58
CA PHE A 35 12.65 -13.66 9.55
C PHE A 35 11.85 -13.42 8.27
N THR A 36 11.03 -14.39 7.85
CA THR A 36 10.14 -14.24 6.69
C THR A 36 9.12 -13.14 6.94
N THR A 37 8.50 -13.11 8.12
CA THR A 37 7.55 -12.06 8.52
C THR A 37 8.20 -10.68 8.49
N LEU A 38 9.43 -10.56 8.97
CA LEU A 38 10.21 -9.32 8.92
C LEU A 38 10.47 -8.88 7.48
N VAL A 39 10.97 -9.77 6.62
CA VAL A 39 11.28 -9.44 5.21
C VAL A 39 10.02 -9.03 4.46
N VAL A 40 8.96 -9.84 4.53
CA VAL A 40 7.68 -9.55 3.88
C VAL A 40 7.09 -8.25 4.41
N GLY A 41 7.11 -8.05 5.74
CA GLY A 41 6.56 -6.86 6.36
C GLY A 41 7.34 -5.59 6.02
N LEU A 42 8.67 -5.66 5.91
CA LEU A 42 9.46 -4.53 5.44
C LEU A 42 9.20 -4.22 3.96
N MET A 43 9.04 -5.23 3.11
CA MET A 43 8.72 -5.04 1.70
C MET A 43 7.35 -4.41 1.51
N LEU A 44 6.30 -4.97 2.11
CA LEU A 44 4.93 -4.49 1.96
C LEU A 44 4.67 -3.20 2.75
N GLY A 45 5.23 -3.08 3.95
CA GLY A 45 5.23 -1.83 4.72
C GLY A 45 5.98 -0.70 3.99
N GLY A 46 7.14 -1.01 3.40
CA GLY A 46 7.90 -0.06 2.57
C GLY A 46 7.12 0.37 1.33
N ALA A 47 6.43 -0.56 0.66
CA ALA A 47 5.57 -0.21 -0.47
C ALA A 47 4.44 0.75 -0.05
N HIS A 48 3.84 0.57 1.12
CA HIS A 48 2.86 1.51 1.66
C HIS A 48 3.44 2.91 1.94
N ALA A 49 4.70 3.00 2.37
CA ALA A 49 5.39 4.28 2.50
C ALA A 49 5.57 4.96 1.13
N VAL A 50 5.91 4.20 0.09
CA VAL A 50 5.96 4.69 -1.30
C VAL A 50 4.57 5.14 -1.76
N VAL A 51 3.50 4.45 -1.38
CA VAL A 51 2.12 4.87 -1.67
C VAL A 51 1.84 6.25 -1.07
N ALA A 52 2.13 6.43 0.23
CA ALA A 52 1.83 7.67 0.93
C ALA A 52 2.65 8.86 0.39
N LEU A 53 3.97 8.69 0.31
CA LEU A 53 4.88 9.73 -0.17
C LEU A 53 4.63 10.03 -1.65
N GLY A 54 4.49 9.01 -2.49
CA GLY A 54 4.27 9.20 -3.91
C GLY A 54 2.94 9.92 -4.20
N ALA A 55 1.87 9.61 -3.47
CA ALA A 55 0.59 10.32 -3.61
C ALA A 55 0.72 11.81 -3.23
N ARG A 56 1.42 12.10 -2.13
CA ARG A 56 1.68 13.47 -1.66
C ARG A 56 2.51 14.28 -2.67
N TYR A 57 3.56 13.68 -3.22
CA TYR A 57 4.52 14.34 -4.11
C TYR A 57 4.21 14.17 -5.61
N GLN A 58 2.98 13.79 -5.97
CA GLN A 58 2.54 13.65 -7.36
C GLN A 58 3.38 12.67 -8.20
N SER A 59 3.96 11.63 -7.58
CA SER A 59 4.79 10.65 -8.27
C SER A 59 3.99 9.42 -8.71
N VAL A 60 4.12 9.01 -9.97
CA VAL A 60 3.49 7.79 -10.49
C VAL A 60 3.92 6.52 -9.75
N ALA A 61 5.04 6.58 -9.01
CA ALA A 61 5.54 5.47 -8.18
C ALA A 61 4.47 4.92 -7.22
N TYR A 62 3.56 5.76 -6.70
CA TYR A 62 2.51 5.29 -5.80
C TYR A 62 1.55 4.32 -6.48
N VAL A 63 1.30 4.47 -7.79
CA VAL A 63 0.41 3.58 -8.55
C VAL A 63 1.06 2.22 -8.75
N TYR A 64 2.36 2.19 -9.08
CA TYR A 64 3.13 0.95 -9.18
C TYR A 64 3.25 0.26 -7.81
N ALA A 65 3.44 1.02 -6.73
CA ALA A 65 3.46 0.47 -5.39
C ALA A 65 2.11 -0.19 -5.00
N ILE A 66 0.97 0.42 -5.35
CA ILE A 66 -0.35 -0.22 -5.17
C ILE A 66 -0.41 -1.55 -5.94
N GLY A 67 0.06 -1.59 -7.19
CA GLY A 67 0.11 -2.82 -7.97
C GLY A 67 1.00 -3.91 -7.35
N PHE A 68 2.17 -3.52 -6.83
CA PHE A 68 3.06 -4.43 -6.11
C PHE A 68 2.40 -5.01 -4.84
N ILE A 69 1.76 -4.16 -4.03
CA ILE A 69 1.04 -4.58 -2.82
C ILE A 69 -0.07 -5.57 -3.20
N PHE A 70 -0.82 -5.29 -4.28
CA PHE A 70 -1.92 -6.17 -4.70
C PHE A 70 -1.42 -7.59 -5.03
N VAL A 71 -0.33 -7.70 -5.79
CA VAL A 71 0.29 -8.99 -6.10
C VAL A 71 0.80 -9.67 -4.83
N GLY A 72 1.46 -8.93 -3.95
CA GLY A 72 1.95 -9.44 -2.67
C GLY A 72 0.82 -10.00 -1.79
N ASP A 73 -0.26 -9.24 -1.62
CA ASP A 73 -1.44 -9.64 -0.85
C ASP A 73 -2.12 -10.87 -1.45
N LEU A 74 -2.17 -10.97 -2.78
CA LEU A 74 -2.75 -12.13 -3.47
C LEU A 74 -1.89 -13.39 -3.26
N VAL A 75 -0.56 -13.26 -3.33
CA VAL A 75 0.37 -14.36 -3.02
C VAL A 75 0.20 -14.81 -1.57
N LEU A 76 0.09 -13.88 -0.61
CA LEU A 76 -0.20 -14.20 0.79
C LEU A 76 -1.56 -14.91 0.94
N ALA A 77 -2.59 -14.43 0.26
CA ALA A 77 -3.94 -15.01 0.34
C ALA A 77 -4.02 -16.43 -0.24
N ILE A 78 -3.32 -16.70 -1.34
CA ILE A 78 -3.34 -18.00 -2.02
C ILE A 78 -2.47 -19.03 -1.29
N PHE A 79 -1.26 -18.64 -0.90
CA PHE A 79 -0.24 -19.59 -0.45
C PHE A 79 -0.01 -19.61 1.07
N VAL A 80 -0.45 -18.60 1.81
CA VAL A 80 -0.15 -18.46 3.24
C VAL A 80 -1.41 -18.56 4.10
N ASP A 81 -2.37 -17.66 3.91
CA ASP A 81 -3.60 -17.64 4.69
C ASP A 81 -4.73 -16.91 3.94
N VAL A 82 -5.87 -17.58 3.75
CA VAL A 82 -7.07 -17.03 3.12
C VAL A 82 -7.57 -15.74 3.78
N ARG A 83 -7.28 -15.53 5.08
CA ARG A 83 -7.61 -14.29 5.79
C ARG A 83 -6.92 -13.05 5.19
N ALA A 84 -5.80 -13.23 4.48
CA ALA A 84 -5.13 -12.15 3.76
C ALA A 84 -5.96 -11.61 2.57
N LEU A 85 -7.08 -12.25 2.19
CA LEU A 85 -8.05 -11.64 1.26
C LEU A 85 -8.58 -10.28 1.74
N THR A 86 -8.56 -10.03 3.05
CA THR A 86 -8.89 -8.70 3.60
C THR A 86 -7.88 -7.62 3.18
N LEU A 87 -6.59 -7.97 3.07
CA LEU A 87 -5.54 -7.09 2.55
C LEU A 87 -5.73 -6.83 1.05
N VAL A 88 -6.05 -7.89 0.28
CA VAL A 88 -6.38 -7.76 -1.15
C VAL A 88 -7.55 -6.78 -1.35
N ALA A 89 -8.62 -6.91 -0.55
CA ALA A 89 -9.76 -6.00 -0.62
C ALA A 89 -9.39 -4.55 -0.28
N PHE A 90 -8.55 -4.35 0.73
CA PHE A 90 -8.01 -3.02 1.06
C PHE A 90 -7.21 -2.42 -0.10
N THR A 91 -6.39 -3.22 -0.76
CA THR A 91 -5.58 -2.77 -1.90
C THR A 91 -6.44 -2.47 -3.14
N ILE A 92 -7.56 -3.18 -3.33
CA ILE A 92 -8.58 -2.82 -4.34
C ILE A 92 -9.17 -1.42 -4.07
N VAL A 93 -9.42 -1.07 -2.80
CA VAL A 93 -9.89 0.28 -2.45
C VAL A 93 -8.84 1.33 -2.85
N LEU A 94 -7.56 1.10 -2.54
CA LEU A 94 -6.47 1.97 -2.98
C LEU A 94 -6.41 2.10 -4.51
N ALA A 95 -6.51 0.98 -5.24
CA ALA A 95 -6.51 0.97 -6.69
C ALA A 95 -7.70 1.75 -7.27
N THR A 96 -8.88 1.61 -6.68
CA THR A 96 -10.10 2.33 -7.10
C THR A 96 -9.95 3.84 -6.87
N LEU A 97 -9.40 4.24 -5.71
CA LEU A 97 -9.10 5.64 -5.43
C LEU A 97 -8.06 6.19 -6.42
N ALA A 98 -7.02 5.42 -6.74
CA ALA A 98 -5.99 5.80 -7.70
C ALA A 98 -6.54 5.92 -9.13
N ALA A 99 -7.52 5.09 -9.50
CA ALA A 99 -8.18 5.14 -10.80
C ALA A 99 -9.16 6.31 -10.96
N SER A 100 -9.52 7.01 -9.88
CA SER A 100 -10.44 8.14 -9.92
C SER A 100 -9.96 9.27 -10.84
N ASN A 101 -10.89 9.98 -11.47
CA ASN A 101 -10.57 11.12 -12.35
C ASN A 101 -9.81 12.24 -11.62
N SER A 102 -10.11 12.45 -10.34
CA SER A 102 -9.40 13.42 -9.50
C SER A 102 -7.95 13.02 -9.26
N ALA A 103 -7.67 11.73 -8.98
CA ALA A 103 -6.32 11.23 -8.78
C ALA A 103 -5.50 11.28 -10.07
N ARG A 104 -6.09 10.85 -11.19
CA ARG A 104 -5.44 10.92 -12.51
C ARG A 104 -5.10 12.36 -12.93
N ARG A 105 -5.99 13.32 -12.68
CA ARG A 105 -5.70 14.75 -12.94
C ARG A 105 -4.61 15.28 -12.02
N TRP A 106 -4.61 14.91 -10.75
CA TRP A 106 -3.57 15.30 -9.81
C TRP A 106 -2.17 14.85 -10.25
N LEU A 107 -2.06 13.61 -10.73
CA LEU A 107 -0.81 13.06 -11.27
C LEU A 107 -0.32 13.75 -12.54
N ARG A 108 -1.22 14.30 -13.37
CA ARG A 108 -0.84 15.01 -14.59
C ARG A 108 -0.27 16.42 -14.33
N GLY A 109 -0.37 16.91 -13.09
CA GLY A 109 0.05 18.26 -12.72
C GLY A 109 -0.84 19.35 -13.38
N PRO A 110 -0.53 20.63 -13.16
CA PRO A 110 -1.13 21.71 -13.94
C PRO A 110 -0.81 21.47 -15.41
N SER A 111 -1.83 21.41 -16.26
CA SER A 111 -1.63 21.43 -17.71
C SER A 111 -0.75 22.63 -18.05
N HIS A 112 0.44 22.39 -18.61
CA HIS A 112 1.15 23.44 -19.33
C HIS A 112 0.23 23.88 -20.47
N SER A 113 -0.56 24.91 -20.22
CA SER A 113 -1.17 25.73 -21.26
C SER A 113 -0.03 26.51 -21.90
N THR A 114 0.60 25.88 -22.88
CA THR A 114 1.33 26.58 -23.93
C THR A 114 0.34 27.00 -25.00
#